data_AF-A0A7C7HSF3-F1
#
_entry.id   AF-A0A7C7HSF3-F1
#
_cell.length_a   1.000
_cell.length_b   1.000
_cell.length_c   1.000
_cell.angle_alpha   90.00
_cell.angle_beta   90.00
_cell.angle_gamma   90.00
#
_symmetry.space_group_name_H-M   'P 1'
#
loop_
_entity.id
_entity.type
_entity.pdbx_description
1 polymer ?
#
loop_
_entity_poly.entity_id
_entity_poly.type
_entity_poly.pdbx_seq_one_letter_code
_entity_poly.pdbx_strand_id
1 'polypeptide(L)'
;MTLSIGMRDLRVTVALCSTLLLVACLQPYRMEIQQGNLFDQSTLDQVKVGMTKKQVRFLLGTPLVNDPFHVNRWDYFYSLYSHDKNISER
;
A
#
# COMPACT_ATOMS: atom_id res chain seq x y z
N MET A 1 -20.50 -6.18 52.21
CA MET A 1 -21.36 -6.59 51.09
C MET A 1 -20.56 -7.56 50.23
N THR A 2 -20.54 -8.84 50.62
CA THR A 2 -19.67 -9.87 50.01
C THR A 2 -20.40 -10.50 48.83
N LEU A 3 -19.91 -10.24 47.62
CA LEU A 3 -20.45 -10.78 46.38
C LEU A 3 -20.27 -12.31 46.38
N SER A 4 -21.36 -13.06 46.52
CA SER A 4 -21.37 -14.52 46.34
C SER A 4 -21.34 -14.81 44.83
N ILE A 5 -20.15 -14.91 44.26
CA ILE A 5 -19.96 -15.27 42.83
C ILE A 5 -20.31 -16.75 42.67
N GLY A 6 -21.41 -17.03 41.98
CA GLY A 6 -21.82 -18.40 41.68
C GLY A 6 -20.98 -18.98 40.54
N MET A 7 -20.91 -20.31 40.47
CA MET A 7 -20.26 -21.03 39.35
C MET A 7 -20.85 -20.66 37.96
N ARG A 8 -22.07 -20.11 37.91
CA ARG A 8 -22.71 -19.61 36.70
C ARG A 8 -22.11 -18.28 36.26
N ASP A 9 -21.87 -17.37 37.20
CA ASP A 9 -21.26 -16.06 36.93
C ASP A 9 -19.81 -16.23 36.47
N LEU A 10 -19.06 -17.14 37.11
CA LEU A 10 -17.68 -17.48 36.71
C LEU A 10 -17.61 -18.02 35.27
N ARG A 11 -18.55 -18.88 34.87
CA ARG A 11 -18.60 -19.42 33.50
C ARG A 11 -18.91 -18.35 32.46
N VAL A 12 -19.82 -17.42 32.78
CA VAL A 12 -20.18 -16.31 31.91
C VAL A 12 -18.99 -15.36 31.74
N THR A 13 -18.28 -15.03 32.81
CA THR A 13 -17.09 -14.16 32.74
C THR A 13 -15.96 -14.80 31.93
N VAL A 14 -15.72 -16.10 32.11
CA VAL A 14 -14.69 -16.82 31.34
C VAL A 14 -15.04 -16.88 29.84
N ALA A 15 -16.32 -17.14 29.51
CA ALA A 15 -16.77 -17.15 28.12
C ALA A 15 -16.73 -15.76 27.45
N LEU A 16 -16.98 -14.70 28.22
CA LEU A 16 -16.87 -13.33 27.73
C LEU A 16 -15.40 -12.93 27.51
N CYS A 17 -14.52 -13.26 28.45
CA CYS A 17 -13.08 -13.01 28.28
C CYS A 17 -12.50 -13.78 27.09
N SER A 18 -12.88 -15.04 26.89
CA SER A 18 -12.34 -15.84 25.79
C SER A 18 -12.77 -15.29 24.42
N THR A 19 -14.00 -14.83 24.29
CA THR A 19 -14.49 -14.21 23.04
C THR A 19 -13.83 -12.85 22.78
N LEU A 20 -13.58 -12.04 23.81
CA LEU A 20 -12.86 -10.77 23.68
C LEU A 20 -11.41 -10.98 23.19
N LEU A 21 -10.72 -11.97 23.75
CA LEU A 21 -9.34 -12.30 23.36
C LEU A 21 -9.25 -12.81 21.92
N LEU A 22 -10.25 -13.56 21.45
CA LEU A 22 -10.31 -14.04 20.06
C LEU A 22 -10.46 -12.88 19.05
N VAL A 23 -11.26 -11.87 19.39
CA VAL A 23 -11.44 -10.69 18.52
C VAL A 23 -10.19 -9.80 18.51
N ALA A 24 -9.47 -9.73 19.62
CA ALA A 24 -8.25 -8.93 19.73
C ALA A 24 -7.08 -9.43 18.86
N CYS A 25 -7.06 -10.72 18.49
CA CYS A 25 -6.01 -11.30 17.64
C CYS A 25 -6.27 -11.14 16.13
N LEU A 26 -7.40 -10.55 15.72
CA LEU A 26 -7.71 -10.35 14.31
C LEU A 26 -7.03 -9.09 13.77
N GLN A 27 -5.84 -9.25 13.19
CA GLN A 27 -5.20 -8.19 12.41
C GLN A 27 -5.66 -8.27 10.95
N PRO A 28 -6.28 -7.23 10.39
CA PRO A 28 -6.68 -7.23 8.99
C PRO A 28 -5.44 -7.22 8.09
N TYR A 29 -5.37 -8.15 7.14
CA TYR A 29 -4.35 -8.15 6.11
C TYR A 29 -4.47 -6.88 5.26
N ARG A 30 -3.36 -6.16 5.09
CA ARG A 30 -3.27 -5.01 4.19
C ARG A 30 -2.33 -5.38 3.06
N MET A 31 -2.87 -5.42 1.85
CA MET A 31 -2.05 -5.64 0.66
C MET A 31 -1.22 -4.39 0.34
N GLU A 32 -0.05 -4.61 -0.23
CA GLU A 32 0.76 -3.54 -0.79
C GLU A 32 0.10 -3.00 -2.06
N ILE A 33 0.13 -1.69 -2.23
CA ILE A 33 -0.46 -1.03 -3.39
C ILE A 33 0.64 -0.27 -4.13
N GLN A 34 0.93 -0.72 -5.35
CA GLN A 34 1.79 -0.01 -6.29
C GLN A 34 0.93 0.89 -7.18
N GLN A 35 1.31 2.16 -7.32
CA GLN A 35 0.59 3.15 -8.12
C GLN A 35 1.52 3.87 -9.08
N GLY A 36 1.08 3.99 -10.33
CA GLY A 36 1.78 4.71 -11.39
C GLY A 36 2.72 3.84 -12.22
N ASN A 37 3.74 4.46 -12.79
CA ASN A 37 4.66 3.81 -13.72
C ASN A 37 5.92 3.37 -12.99
N LEU A 38 6.12 2.06 -12.83
CA LEU A 38 7.37 1.50 -12.30
C LEU A 38 8.44 1.53 -13.40
N PHE A 39 9.64 2.00 -13.09
CA PHE A 39 10.77 2.03 -14.02
C PHE A 39 11.98 1.36 -13.42
N ASP A 40 12.65 0.58 -14.25
CA ASP A 40 14.01 0.13 -13.98
C ASP A 40 15.01 1.22 -14.37
N GLN A 41 16.11 1.32 -13.61
CA GLN A 41 17.18 2.26 -13.89
C GLN A 41 17.74 2.12 -15.32
N SER A 42 17.84 0.88 -15.80
CA SER A 42 18.30 0.57 -17.17
C SER A 42 17.39 1.15 -18.26
N THR A 43 16.10 1.34 -17.98
CA THR A 43 15.15 1.94 -18.92
C THR A 43 15.25 3.45 -18.90
N LEU A 44 15.46 4.05 -17.72
CA LEU A 44 15.71 5.49 -17.58
C LEU A 44 17.00 5.90 -18.28
N ASP A 45 18.07 5.10 -18.16
CA ASP A 45 19.37 5.37 -18.79
C ASP A 45 19.31 5.33 -20.33
N GLN A 46 18.30 4.65 -20.90
CA GLN A 46 18.07 4.64 -22.34
C GLN A 46 17.46 5.94 -22.85
N VAL A 47 16.81 6.74 -21.98
CA VAL A 47 16.19 8.01 -22.36
C VAL A 47 17.28 9.05 -22.58
N LYS A 48 17.29 9.66 -23.78
CA LYS A 48 18.28 10.67 -24.18
C LYS A 48 17.61 11.95 -24.62
N VAL A 49 18.29 13.07 -24.41
CA VAL A 49 17.88 14.38 -24.91
C VAL A 49 17.77 14.33 -26.43
N GLY A 50 16.68 14.89 -26.98
CA GLY A 50 16.40 14.89 -28.42
C GLY A 50 15.51 13.75 -28.92
N MET A 51 15.14 12.78 -28.06
CA MET A 51 14.15 11.76 -28.41
C MET A 51 12.77 12.37 -28.66
N THR A 52 12.03 11.79 -29.61
CA THR A 52 10.64 12.18 -29.86
C THR A 52 9.71 11.66 -28.76
N LYS A 53 8.60 12.37 -28.50
CA LYS A 53 7.57 11.93 -27.54
C LYS A 53 7.09 10.49 -27.79
N LYS A 54 7.02 10.06 -29.06
CA LYS A 54 6.62 8.68 -29.42
C LYS A 54 7.65 7.64 -28.95
N GLN A 55 8.94 7.93 -29.11
CA GLN A 55 10.02 7.04 -28.67
C GLN A 55 10.07 6.95 -27.15
N VAL A 56 9.94 8.08 -26.45
CA VAL A 56 9.88 8.10 -24.98
C VAL A 56 8.68 7.31 -24.48
N ARG A 57 7.50 7.45 -25.11
CA ARG A 57 6.30 6.68 -24.74
C ARG A 57 6.42 5.19 -25.05
N PHE A 58 7.23 4.80 -26.03
CA PHE A 58 7.51 3.39 -26.31
C PHE A 58 8.40 2.77 -25.23
N LEU A 59 9.37 3.53 -24.71
CA LEU A 59 10.28 3.09 -23.65
C LEU A 59 9.64 3.12 -22.25
N LEU A 60 9.01 4.24 -21.88
CA LEU A 60 8.47 4.50 -20.54
C LEU A 60 6.96 4.21 -20.42
N GLY A 61 6.30 3.87 -21.52
CA GLY A 61 4.84 3.75 -21.54
C GLY A 61 4.13 5.10 -21.42
N THR A 62 2.82 5.04 -21.23
CA THR A 62 1.96 6.24 -21.14
C THR A 62 2.01 6.81 -19.72
N PRO A 63 2.20 8.14 -19.56
CA PRO A 63 2.19 8.76 -18.24
C PRO A 63 0.82 8.59 -17.57
N LEU A 64 0.82 8.35 -16.26
CA LEU A 64 -0.40 8.23 -15.46
C LEU A 64 -1.23 9.52 -15.48
N VAL A 65 -0.57 10.68 -15.47
CA VAL A 65 -1.21 11.99 -15.43
C VAL A 65 -0.96 12.71 -16.75
N ASN A 66 -2.05 13.09 -17.43
CA ASN A 66 -1.98 13.95 -18.59
C ASN A 66 -2.48 15.33 -18.19
N ASP A 67 -1.55 16.26 -17.94
CA ASP A 67 -1.87 17.63 -17.56
C ASP A 67 -2.38 18.42 -18.80
N PRO A 68 -3.66 18.84 -18.84
CA PRO A 68 -4.21 19.57 -19.97
C PRO A 68 -3.59 20.97 -20.14
N PHE A 69 -2.98 21.52 -19.10
CA PHE A 69 -2.36 22.85 -19.12
C PHE A 69 -0.91 22.81 -19.62
N HIS A 70 -0.25 21.65 -19.57
CA HIS A 70 1.15 21.49 -19.97
C HIS A 70 1.34 20.40 -21.01
N VAL A 71 0.82 20.61 -22.22
CA VAL A 71 0.86 19.64 -23.35
C VAL A 71 2.28 19.19 -23.74
N ASN A 72 3.31 19.95 -23.35
CA ASN A 72 4.71 19.68 -23.64
C ASN A 72 5.52 19.08 -22.46
N ARG A 73 4.89 18.84 -21.31
CA ARG A 73 5.51 18.20 -20.15
C ARG A 73 4.76 16.90 -19.84
N TRP A 74 5.49 15.81 -19.65
CA TRP A 74 4.93 14.54 -19.17
C TRP A 74 5.51 14.22 -17.82
N ASP A 75 4.62 14.04 -16.85
CA ASP A 75 4.97 13.78 -15.47
C ASP A 75 4.72 12.28 -15.20
N TYR A 76 5.79 11.54 -14.92
CA TYR A 76 5.73 10.14 -14.56
C TYR A 76 5.87 10.01 -13.04
N PHE A 77 4.88 9.39 -12.40
CA PHE A 77 4.82 9.25 -10.95
C PHE A 77 4.80 7.77 -10.58
N TYR A 78 5.52 7.42 -9.51
CA TYR A 78 5.51 6.10 -8.90
C TYR A 78 5.36 6.23 -7.39
N SER A 79 4.51 5.40 -6.81
CA SER A 79 4.33 5.29 -5.36
C SER A 79 4.13 3.84 -4.96
N LEU A 80 4.79 3.44 -3.88
CA LEU A 80 4.61 2.15 -3.22
C LEU A 80 4.08 2.41 -1.81
N TYR A 81 2.82 2.01 -1.57
CA TYR A 81 2.28 1.96 -0.22
C TYR A 81 2.46 0.55 0.33
N SER A 82 3.48 0.36 1.17
CA SER A 82 3.68 -0.86 1.94
C SER A 82 3.47 -0.59 3.43
N HIS A 83 2.89 -1.58 4.11
CA HIS A 83 2.78 -1.56 5.57
C HIS A 83 4.11 -1.97 6.24
N ASP A 84 4.97 -2.69 5.53
CA ASP A 84 6.27 -3.12 6.01
C ASP A 84 7.29 -1.99 5.84
N LYS A 85 7.92 -1.58 6.95
CA LYS A 85 8.92 -0.51 6.98
C LYS A 85 10.26 -0.91 6.35
N ASN A 86 10.47 -2.18 6.03
CA ASN A 86 11.75 -2.68 5.51
C ASN A 86 11.88 -2.63 3.97
N ILE A 87 10.82 -2.26 3.24
CA ILE A 87 10.81 -2.33 1.76
C ILE A 87 11.12 -0.96 1.11
N SER A 88 11.00 0.14 1.83
CA SER A 88 11.25 1.49 1.28
C SER A 88 12.72 1.87 1.07
N GLU A 89 13.67 0.97 1.32
CA GLU A 89 15.11 1.28 1.36
C GLU A 89 15.95 0.55 0.28
N ARG A 90 15.31 -0.02 -0.76
CA ARG A 90 16.01 -0.73 -1.84
C ARG A 90 15.91 -0.05 -3.19
#